data_AF-A0A843DPM1-F1
#
_entry.id   AF-A0A843DPM1-F1
#
_cell.length_a   1.000
_cell.length_b   1.000
_cell.length_c   1.000
_cell.angle_alpha   90.00
_cell.angle_beta   90.00
_cell.angle_gamma   90.00
#
_symmetry.space_group_name_H-M   'P 1'
#
loop_
_entity.id
_entity.type
_entity.pdbx_description
1 polymer ?
#
loop_
_entity_poly.entity_id
_entity_poly.type
_entity_poly.pdbx_seq_one_letter_code
_entity_poly.pdbx_strand_id
1 'polypeptide(L)' 'RAAYEMAQSVANINVKGCFMTKAWEDYIPIVASAHEVMRQAAALCDEAREIEKGCDGVIRIPHKKTGELVHKTALISKPE' A
#
# COMPACT_ATOMS: atom_id res chain seq x y z
N ARG A 1 -6.49 -1.82 -5.91
CA ARG A 1 -7.20 -0.51 -6.03
C ARG A 1 -7.71 -0.02 -4.68
N ALA A 2 -8.50 -0.80 -3.95
CA ALA A 2 -9.00 -0.44 -2.62
C ALA A 2 -7.92 0.08 -1.65
N ALA A 3 -6.79 -0.62 -1.53
CA ALA A 3 -5.67 -0.18 -0.68
C ALA A 3 -5.17 1.24 -0.99
N TYR A 4 -5.08 1.62 -2.27
CA TYR A 4 -4.65 2.95 -2.69
C TYR A 4 -5.68 4.02 -2.30
N GLU A 5 -6.96 3.77 -2.57
CA GLU A 5 -8.05 4.70 -2.24
C GLU A 5 -8.16 4.90 -0.72
N MET A 6 -7.99 3.82 0.06
CA MET A 6 -7.92 3.89 1.52
C MET A 6 -6.72 4.72 1.99
N ALA A 7 -5.52 4.43 1.49
CA ALA A 7 -4.30 5.17 1.84
C ALA A 7 -4.40 6.65 1.45
N GLN A 8 -5.04 6.98 0.32
CA GLN A 8 -5.29 8.35 -0.11
C GLN A 8 -6.25 9.07 0.84
N SER A 9 -7.30 8.39 1.31
CA SER A 9 -8.30 8.97 2.22
C SER A 9 -7.73 9.38 3.59
N VAL A 10 -6.65 8.70 4.05
CA VAL A 10 -5.96 8.98 5.31
C VAL A 10 -5.49 10.44 5.38
N ALA A 11 -5.08 11.03 4.26
CA ALA A 11 -4.68 12.44 4.21
C ALA A 11 -5.82 13.37 4.66
N ASN A 12 -7.05 13.11 4.22
CA ASN A 12 -8.22 13.92 4.59
C ASN A 12 -8.59 13.75 6.07
N ILE A 13 -8.47 12.54 6.61
CA ILE A 13 -8.71 12.25 8.04
C ILE A 13 -7.69 13.02 8.89
N ASN A 14 -6.42 13.00 8.50
CA ASN A 14 -5.37 13.73 9.19
C ASN A 14 -5.53 15.25 9.08
N VAL A 15 -5.93 15.80 7.92
CA VAL A 15 -6.21 17.24 7.80
C VAL A 15 -7.31 17.65 8.78
N LYS A 16 -8.38 16.85 8.89
CA LYS A 16 -9.46 17.10 9.85
C LYS A 16 -8.96 17.06 11.29
N GLY A 17 -8.25 16.00 11.68
CA GLY A 17 -7.74 15.83 13.04
C GLY A 17 -6.71 16.90 13.42
N CYS A 18 -5.71 17.14 12.58
CA CYS A 18 -4.57 18.00 12.91
C CYS A 18 -4.86 19.50 12.81
N PHE A 19 -5.74 19.93 11.90
CA PHE A 19 -5.88 21.35 11.56
C PHE A 19 -7.30 21.90 11.73
N MET A 20 -8.32 21.05 11.79
CA MET A 20 -9.72 21.51 11.85
C MET A 20 -10.36 21.26 13.23
N THR A 21 -9.98 20.19 13.92
CA THR A 21 -10.50 19.84 15.26
C THR A 21 -9.58 20.35 16.36
N LYS A 22 -10.15 21.01 17.39
CA LYS A 22 -9.38 21.65 18.47
C LYS A 22 -9.32 20.85 19.77
N ALA A 23 -10.42 20.25 20.19
CA ALA A 23 -10.47 19.51 21.45
C ALA A 23 -9.67 18.21 21.32
N TRP A 24 -8.75 17.97 22.26
CA TRP A 24 -7.83 16.84 22.21
C TRP A 24 -8.53 15.49 22.37
N GLU A 25 -9.62 15.46 23.13
CA GLU A 25 -10.51 14.31 23.26
C GLU A 25 -11.16 13.93 21.93
N ASP A 26 -11.33 14.88 21.01
CA ASP A 26 -11.92 14.65 19.69
C ASP A 26 -10.87 14.37 18.61
N TYR A 27 -9.78 15.13 18.56
CA TYR A 27 -8.79 14.97 17.47
C TYR A 27 -7.91 13.74 17.65
N ILE A 28 -7.63 13.29 18.89
CA ILE A 28 -6.77 12.13 19.13
C ILE A 28 -7.40 10.85 18.53
N PRO A 29 -8.69 10.53 18.79
CA PRO A 29 -9.36 9.41 18.14
C PRO A 29 -9.38 9.54 16.61
N ILE A 30 -9.54 10.75 16.07
CA ILE A 30 -9.54 10.98 14.61
C ILE A 30 -8.19 10.61 14.00
N VAL A 31 -7.09 11.15 14.52
CA VAL A 31 -5.76 10.84 13.97
C VAL A 31 -5.39 9.38 14.19
N ALA A 32 -5.77 8.78 15.33
CA ALA A 32 -5.59 7.36 15.58
C ALA A 32 -6.36 6.49 14.55
N SER A 33 -7.60 6.85 14.22
CA SER A 33 -8.38 6.15 13.20
C SER A 33 -7.73 6.20 11.82
N ALA A 34 -7.02 7.28 11.50
CA ALA A 34 -6.28 7.42 10.24
C ALA A 34 -5.16 6.36 10.12
N HIS A 35 -4.48 6.07 11.22
CA HIS A 35 -3.47 5.01 11.27
C HIS A 35 -4.07 3.61 11.14
N GLU A 36 -5.26 3.36 11.70
CA GLU A 36 -5.97 2.09 11.50
C GLU A 36 -6.42 1.89 10.04
N VAL A 37 -6.87 2.95 9.37
CA VAL A 37 -7.17 2.89 7.92
C VAL A 37 -5.92 2.55 7.12
N MET A 38 -4.78 3.16 7.43
CA MET A 38 -3.51 2.84 6.76
C MET A 38 -3.06 1.40 7.03
N ARG A 39 -3.26 0.89 8.25
CA ARG A 39 -2.98 -0.50 8.60
C ARG A 39 -3.80 -1.48 7.73
N GLN A 40 -5.09 -1.22 7.55
CA GLN A 40 -5.95 -2.05 6.68
C GLN A 40 -5.57 -1.91 5.20
N ALA A 41 -5.18 -0.72 4.75
CA ALA A 41 -4.67 -0.53 3.40
C ALA A 41 -3.41 -1.38 3.15
N ALA A 42 -2.49 -1.45 4.12
CA ALA A 42 -1.31 -2.31 4.05
C ALA A 42 -1.67 -3.80 4.01
N ALA A 43 -2.64 -4.24 4.81
CA ALA A 43 -3.12 -5.62 4.78
C ALA A 43 -3.70 -5.99 3.40
N LEU A 44 -4.49 -5.12 2.78
CA LEU A 44 -5.01 -5.33 1.42
C LEU A 44 -3.91 -5.39 0.35
N CYS A 45 -2.82 -4.64 0.51
CA CYS A 45 -1.66 -4.74 -0.37
C CYS A 45 -0.96 -6.10 -0.24
N ASP A 46 -0.86 -6.62 0.98
CA ASP A 46 -0.28 -7.93 1.25
C ASP A 46 -1.16 -9.06 0.69
N GLU A 47 -2.47 -9.01 0.94
CA GLU A 47 -3.44 -9.94 0.37
C GLU A 47 -3.38 -9.97 -1.16
N ALA A 48 -3.33 -8.80 -1.81
CA ALA A 48 -3.17 -8.71 -3.26
C ALA A 48 -1.86 -9.38 -3.73
N ARG A 49 -0.77 -9.23 -2.97
CA ARG A 49 0.51 -9.88 -3.30
C ARG A 49 0.47 -11.39 -3.10
N GLU A 50 -0.23 -11.88 -2.09
CA GLU A 50 -0.45 -13.31 -1.87
C GLU A 50 -1.31 -13.93 -2.97
N ILE A 51 -2.32 -13.22 -3.47
CA ILE A 51 -3.11 -13.66 -4.63
C ILE A 51 -2.21 -13.87 -5.86
N GLU A 52 -1.32 -12.92 -6.15
CA GLU A 52 -0.37 -13.03 -7.27
C GLU A 52 0.63 -14.19 -7.07
N LYS A 53 1.03 -14.49 -5.83
CA LYS A 53 1.86 -15.67 -5.55
C LYS A 53 1.07 -16.97 -5.80
N GLY A 54 -0.19 -17.00 -5.41
CA GLY A 54 -1.07 -18.17 -5.57
C GLY A 54 -1.28 -18.60 -7.02
N CYS A 55 -1.12 -17.67 -7.98
CA CYS A 55 -1.22 -17.94 -9.41
C CYS A 55 0.14 -17.97 -10.15
N ASP A 56 1.26 -17.92 -9.44
CA ASP A 56 2.61 -17.75 -10.01
C ASP A 56 2.72 -16.53 -10.97
N GLY A 57 1.96 -15.47 -10.66
CA GLY A 57 1.79 -14.29 -11.51
C GLY A 57 2.60 -13.06 -11.10
N VAL A 58 3.36 -13.14 -10.00
CA VAL A 58 4.05 -11.97 -9.42
C VAL A 58 4.99 -11.30 -10.42
N ILE A 59 4.65 -10.07 -10.82
CA ILE A 59 5.52 -9.24 -11.68
C ILE A 59 6.81 -8.87 -10.95
N ARG A 60 7.95 -9.10 -11.60
CA ARG A 60 9.28 -8.72 -11.13
C ARG A 60 10.04 -8.04 -12.26
N ILE A 61 10.63 -6.89 -11.98
CA ILE A 61 11.35 -6.09 -12.97
C ILE A 61 12.75 -5.76 -12.45
N PRO A 62 13.70 -6.73 -12.44
CA PRO A 62 15.06 -6.46 -12.04
C PRO A 62 15.84 -5.69 -13.12
N HIS A 63 16.97 -5.10 -12.71
CA HIS A 63 17.91 -4.45 -13.62
C HIS A 63 19.05 -5.42 -14.01
N LYS A 64 19.43 -5.45 -15.29
CA LYS A 64 20.70 -6.04 -15.73
C LYS A 64 21.89 -5.17 -15.29
N LYS A 65 23.11 -5.72 -15.37
CA LYS A 65 24.35 -4.96 -15.10
C LYS A 65 24.49 -3.71 -16.00
N THR A 66 23.90 -3.74 -17.19
CA THR A 66 23.86 -2.63 -18.15
C THR A 66 22.85 -1.53 -17.77
N GLY A 67 22.02 -1.75 -16.75
CA GLY A 67 20.92 -0.85 -16.37
C GLY A 67 19.60 -1.13 -17.10
N GLU A 68 19.60 -2.02 -18.10
CA GLU A 68 18.40 -2.44 -18.81
C GLU A 68 17.41 -3.14 -17.87
N LEU A 69 16.13 -2.78 -17.95
CA LEU A 69 15.04 -3.46 -17.24
C LEU A 69 14.70 -4.77 -17.95
N VAL A 70 14.58 -5.83 -17.18
CA VAL A 70 14.11 -7.14 -17.64
C VAL A 70 12.89 -7.56 -16.86
N HIS A 71 12.09 -8.47 -17.39
CA HIS A 71 10.79 -8.83 -16.81
C HIS A 71 10.67 -10.33 -16.56
N LYS A 72 9.99 -10.69 -15.48
CA LYS A 72 9.49 -12.05 -15.25
C LYS A 72 8.23 -12.05 -14.40
N THR A 73 7.40 -13.07 -14.55
CA THR A 73 6.21 -13.32 -13.74
C THR A 73 6.35 -14.63 -12.96
N ALA A 74 6.59 -15.75 -13.66
CA ALA A 74 6.78 -17.05 -13.06
C ALA A 74 7.97 -17.07 -12.07
N LEU A 75 7.81 -17.73 -10.94
CA LEU A 75 8.81 -17.81 -9.87
C LEU A 75 10.10 -18.46 -10.38
N ILE A 76 9.97 -19.61 -11.04
CA ILE A 76 11.10 -20.38 -11.60
C ILE A 76 11.22 -20.07 -13.10
N SER A 77 11.76 -18.89 -13.40
CA SER A 77 12.05 -18.43 -14.76
C SER A 77 13.25 -17.47 -14.77
N LYS A 78 13.93 -17.37 -15.92
CA LYS A 78 14.95 -16.35 -16.12
C LYS A 78 14.28 -15.03 -16.51
N PRO A 79 14.63 -13.89 -15.91
CA PRO A 79 14.13 -12.60 -16.35
C PRO A 79 14.78 -12.24 -17.69
N GLU A 80 13.94 -11.84 -18.65
CA GLU A 80 14.33 -11.51 -20.04
C GLU A 80 14.15 -10.02 -20.34
#